data_AF-A0A0P9D5A2-F1
#
_entry.id   AF-A0A0P9D5A2-F1
#
_cell.length_a   1.000
_cell.length_b   1.000
_cell.length_c   1.000
_cell.angle_alpha   90.00
_cell.angle_beta   90.00
_cell.angle_gamma   90.00
#
_symmetry.space_group_name_H-M   'P 1'
#
loop_
_entity.id
_entity.type
_entity.pdbx_description
1 polymer ?
#
loop_
_entity_poly.entity_id
_entity_poly.type
_entity_poly.pdbx_seq_one_letter_code
_entity_poly.pdbx_strand_id
1 'polypeptide(L)'
;MTDEMPDPTEAQRMIDWLQRELDHQRELNGEMRRAVADLARAFQESLARAYDAAETGDLERVRRLTLENRDAWQAYLQQIIAAATPKRGG
;
A
#
# COMPACT_ATOMS: atom_id res chain seq x y z
N MET A 1 -33.88 -24.70 -23.30
CA MET A 1 -33.16 -23.80 -22.38
C MET A 1 -33.49 -22.40 -22.81
N THR A 2 -34.52 -21.80 -22.20
CA THR A 2 -34.79 -20.37 -22.34
C THR A 2 -33.69 -19.66 -21.59
N ASP A 3 -32.83 -18.97 -22.34
CA ASP A 3 -31.88 -18.00 -21.82
C ASP A 3 -32.73 -16.86 -21.25
N GLU A 4 -33.08 -16.95 -19.96
CA GLU A 4 -33.76 -15.86 -19.25
C GLU A 4 -32.81 -14.67 -19.24
N MET A 5 -33.02 -13.74 -20.17
CA MET A 5 -32.40 -12.43 -20.10
C MET A 5 -32.66 -11.88 -18.69
N PRO A 6 -31.63 -11.46 -17.95
CA PRO A 6 -31.82 -10.92 -16.61
C PRO A 6 -32.81 -9.77 -16.68
N ASP A 7 -33.75 -9.74 -15.73
CA ASP A 7 -34.72 -8.66 -15.57
C ASP A 7 -33.98 -7.32 -15.69
N PRO A 8 -34.40 -6.36 -16.55
CA PRO A 8 -33.73 -5.08 -16.74
C PRO A 8 -33.37 -4.36 -15.43
N THR A 9 -34.17 -4.57 -14.39
CA THR A 9 -33.93 -4.05 -13.03
C THR A 9 -32.72 -4.71 -12.34
N GLU A 10 -32.48 -6.00 -12.57
CA GLU A 10 -31.33 -6.74 -12.04
C GLU A 10 -30.04 -6.38 -12.77
N ALA A 11 -30.10 -6.21 -14.10
CA ALA A 11 -28.98 -5.71 -14.87
C ALA A 11 -28.55 -4.31 -14.41
N GLN A 12 -29.50 -3.41 -14.15
CA GLN A 12 -29.19 -2.07 -13.64
C GLN A 12 -28.58 -2.10 -12.24
N ARG A 13 -29.11 -2.94 -11.32
CA ARG A 13 -28.52 -3.12 -9.98
C ARG A 13 -27.09 -3.65 -10.03
N MET A 14 -26.81 -4.57 -10.95
CA MET A 14 -25.46 -5.09 -11.16
C MET A 14 -24.52 -4.01 -11.69
N ILE A 15 -24.96 -3.18 -12.64
CA ILE A 15 -24.19 -2.05 -13.16
C ILE A 15 -23.85 -1.06 -12.04
N ASP A 16 -24.83 -0.68 -11.23
CA ASP A 16 -24.63 0.25 -10.12
C ASP A 16 -23.65 -0.31 -9.08
N TRP A 17 -23.71 -1.61 -8.80
CA TRP A 17 -22.77 -2.28 -7.90
C TRP A 17 -21.35 -2.29 -8.48
N LEU A 18 -21.18 -2.65 -9.76
CA LEU A 18 -19.88 -2.67 -10.43
C LEU A 18 -19.23 -1.27 -10.49
N GLN A 19 -20.04 -0.22 -10.70
CA GLN A 19 -19.56 1.16 -10.67
C GLN A 19 -19.07 1.57 -9.29
N ARG A 20 -19.83 1.26 -8.23
CA ARG A 20 -19.42 1.53 -6.84
C ARG A 20 -18.15 0.78 -6.47
N GLU A 21 -18.04 -0.49 -6.89
CA GLU A 21 -16.84 -1.29 -6.65
C GLU A 21 -15.64 -0.71 -7.41
N LEU A 22 -15.82 -0.29 -8.67
CA LEU A 22 -14.74 0.34 -9.44
C LEU A 22 -14.25 1.63 -8.79
N ASP A 23 -15.14 2.47 -8.29
CA ASP A 23 -14.78 3.71 -7.61
C ASP A 23 -14.09 3.43 -6.26
N HIS A 24 -14.55 2.43 -5.51
CA HIS A 24 -13.88 1.95 -4.31
C HIS A 24 -12.44 1.45 -4.60
N GLN A 25 -12.27 0.66 -5.66
CA GLN A 25 -10.94 0.19 -6.08
C GLN A 25 -10.03 1.34 -6.54
N ARG A 26 -10.58 2.41 -7.16
CA ARG A 26 -9.80 3.60 -7.53
C ARG A 26 -9.31 4.37 -6.31
N GLU A 27 -10.16 4.53 -5.30
CA GLU A 27 -9.80 5.19 -4.04
C GLU A 27 -8.69 4.41 -3.32
N LEU A 28 -8.84 3.10 -3.15
CA LEU A 28 -7.82 2.22 -2.58
C LEU A 28 -6.48 2.31 -3.32
N ASN A 29 -6.52 2.33 -4.66
CA ASN A 29 -5.32 2.50 -5.47
C ASN A 29 -4.65 3.88 -5.25
N GLY A 30 -5.42 4.93 -5.01
CA GLY A 30 -4.91 6.25 -4.68
C GLY A 30 -4.21 6.28 -3.33
N GLU A 31 -4.82 5.70 -2.30
CA GLU A 31 -4.24 5.58 -0.96
C GLU A 31 -2.96 4.76 -0.96
N MET A 32 -2.96 3.62 -1.66
CA MET A 32 -1.78 2.76 -1.75
C MET A 32 -0.62 3.46 -2.46
N ARG A 33 -0.88 4.20 -3.55
CA ARG A 33 0.16 5.02 -4.23
C ARG A 33 0.73 6.08 -3.30
N ARG A 34 -0.11 6.72 -2.48
CA ARG A 34 0.33 7.74 -1.52
C ARG A 34 1.19 7.13 -0.41
N ALA A 35 0.76 6.02 0.16
CA ALA A 35 1.51 5.28 1.18
C ALA A 35 2.88 4.83 0.65
N VAL A 36 2.95 4.34 -0.60
CA VAL A 36 4.21 3.97 -1.26
C VAL A 36 5.12 5.18 -1.50
N ALA A 37 4.56 6.33 -1.89
CA ALA A 37 5.34 7.55 -2.09
C ALA A 37 5.93 8.08 -0.77
N ASP A 38 5.17 8.03 0.31
CA ASP A 38 5.65 8.45 1.65
C ASP A 38 6.72 7.49 2.17
N LEU A 39 6.58 6.18 1.91
CA LEU A 39 7.59 5.17 2.21
C LEU A 39 8.90 5.43 1.45
N ALA A 40 8.81 5.71 0.14
CA ALA A 40 9.97 6.03 -0.67
C ALA A 40 10.71 7.28 -0.16
N ARG A 41 9.98 8.31 0.27
CA ARG A 41 10.56 9.52 0.86
C ARG A 41 11.29 9.21 2.17
N ALA A 42 10.63 8.52 3.10
CA ALA A 42 11.21 8.16 4.39
C ALA A 42 12.50 7.34 4.22
N PHE A 43 12.53 6.45 3.23
CA PHE A 43 13.72 5.69 2.89
C PHE A 43 14.86 6.54 2.32
N GLN A 44 14.56 7.42 1.38
CA GLN A 44 15.58 8.29 0.79
C GLN A 44 16.22 9.19 1.85
N GLU A 45 15.41 9.74 2.76
CA GLU A 45 15.91 10.53 3.89
C GLU A 45 16.80 9.71 4.82
N SER A 46 16.45 8.46 5.08
CA SER A 46 17.22 7.63 6.00
C SER A 46 18.52 7.09 5.38
N LEU A 47 18.52 6.83 4.08
CA LEU A 47 19.74 6.57 3.30
C LEU A 47 20.68 7.78 3.33
N ALA A 48 20.16 9.00 3.15
CA ALA A 48 20.96 10.22 3.22
C ALA A 48 21.63 10.37 4.61
N ARG A 49 20.89 10.16 5.70
CA ARG A 49 21.46 10.21 7.06
C ARG A 49 22.52 9.15 7.30
N ALA A 50 22.35 7.94 6.75
CA ALA A 50 23.32 6.87 6.87
C ALA A 50 24.59 7.18 6.04
N TYR A 51 24.42 7.77 4.88
CA TYR A 51 25.53 8.25 4.04
C TYR A 51 26.34 9.34 4.76
N ASP A 52 25.67 10.36 5.32
CA ASP A 52 26.34 11.42 6.09
C ASP A 52 27.13 10.85 7.28
N ALA A 53 26.53 9.88 8.00
CA ALA A 53 27.22 9.21 9.10
C ALA A 53 28.46 8.43 8.64
N ALA A 54 28.39 7.79 7.46
CA ALA A 54 29.51 7.09 6.87
C ALA A 54 30.63 8.06 6.43
N GLU A 55 30.30 9.22 5.86
CA GLU A 55 31.28 10.25 5.49
C GLU A 55 32.06 10.77 6.71
N THR A 56 31.40 10.87 7.86
CA THR A 56 32.06 11.28 9.12
C THR A 56 32.85 10.17 9.81
N GLY A 57 32.81 8.94 9.29
CA GLY A 57 33.46 7.77 9.88
C GLY A 57 32.76 7.19 11.12
N ASP A 58 31.54 7.65 11.45
CA ASP A 58 30.76 7.18 12.59
C ASP A 58 30.01 5.88 12.24
N LEU A 59 30.75 4.78 12.22
CA LEU A 59 30.24 3.44 11.88
C LEU A 59 29.14 2.95 12.85
N GLU A 60 29.20 3.35 14.12
CA GLU A 60 28.15 3.01 15.09
C GLU A 60 26.83 3.69 14.76
N ARG A 61 26.88 4.96 14.34
CA ARG A 61 25.69 5.68 13.86
C ARG A 61 25.15 5.09 12.57
N VAL A 62 26.00 4.70 11.62
CA VAL A 62 25.58 3.98 10.42
C VAL A 62 24.85 2.69 10.80
N ARG A 63 25.41 1.91 11.74
CA ARG A 63 24.81 0.66 12.22
C ARG A 63 23.45 0.89 12.86
N ARG A 64 23.30 1.90 13.74
CA ARG A 64 22.02 2.26 14.35
C ARG A 64 20.98 2.64 13.30
N LEU A 65 21.32 3.56 12.40
CA LEU A 65 20.41 4.00 11.33
C LEU A 65 19.98 2.85 10.42
N THR A 66 20.89 1.91 10.14
CA THR A 66 20.58 0.72 9.33
C THR A 66 19.57 -0.20 10.03
N LEU A 67 19.70 -0.40 11.34
CA LEU A 67 18.77 -1.23 12.13
C LEU A 67 17.40 -0.55 12.28
N GLU A 68 17.38 0.75 12.60
CA GLU A 68 16.15 1.55 12.66
C GLU A 68 15.39 1.50 11.33
N ASN A 69 16.12 1.65 10.22
CA ASN A 69 15.55 1.52 8.89
C ASN A 69 14.93 0.15 8.66
N ARG A 70 15.66 -0.93 8.94
CA ARG A 70 15.16 -2.30 8.78
C ARG A 70 13.84 -2.50 9.53
N ASP A 71 13.76 -2.05 10.77
CA ASP A 71 12.58 -2.25 11.61
C ASP A 71 11.39 -1.42 11.10
N ALA A 72 11.62 -0.17 10.70
CA ALA A 72 10.60 0.66 10.06
C ALA A 72 10.09 0.04 8.75
N TRP A 73 11.00 -0.43 7.90
CA TRP A 73 10.66 -1.12 6.65
C TRP A 73 9.82 -2.36 6.88
N GLN A 74 10.19 -3.18 7.87
CA GLN A 74 9.44 -4.38 8.20
C GLN A 74 8.04 -4.06 8.70
N ALA A 75 7.87 -3.01 9.51
CA ALA A 75 6.56 -2.53 9.94
C ALA A 75 5.71 -2.03 8.76
N TYR A 76 6.28 -1.28 7.83
CA TYR A 76 5.56 -0.80 6.65
C TYR A 76 5.14 -1.92 5.70
N LEU A 77 6.00 -2.91 5.47
CA LEU A 77 5.64 -4.09 4.67
C LEU A 77 4.46 -4.85 5.29
N GLN A 78 4.41 -4.97 6.61
CA GLN A 78 3.27 -5.58 7.31
C GLN A 78 1.98 -4.80 7.10
N GLN A 79 2.03 -3.46 7.08
CA GLN A 79 0.85 -2.63 6.80
C GLN A 79 0.35 -2.80 5.37
N ILE A 80 1.25 -2.84 4.38
CA ILE A 80 0.88 -3.10 2.98
C ILE A 80 0.25 -4.48 2.84
N ILE A 81 0.84 -5.51 3.45
CA ILE A 81 0.29 -6.87 3.44
C ILE A 81 -1.08 -6.92 4.11
N ALA A 82 -1.26 -6.22 5.24
CA ALA A 82 -2.54 -6.15 5.94
C ALA A 82 -3.63 -5.46 5.11
N ALA A 83 -3.29 -4.38 4.40
CA ALA A 83 -4.20 -3.67 3.50
C ALA A 83 -4.52 -4.47 2.22
N ALA A 84 -3.56 -5.24 1.71
CA ALA A 84 -3.71 -6.04 0.51
C ALA A 84 -4.37 -7.41 0.75
N THR A 85 -4.37 -7.91 2.00
CA THR A 85 -5.06 -9.15 2.36
C THR A 85 -6.56 -8.90 2.31
N PRO A 86 -7.29 -9.53 1.35
CA PRO A 86 -8.73 -9.40 1.31
C PRO A 86 -9.30 -9.96 2.61
N LYS A 87 -10.19 -9.21 3.26
CA LYS A 87 -10.99 -9.71 4.37
C LYS A 87 -11.85 -10.84 3.80
N ARG A 88 -11.36 -12.08 3.80
CA ARG A 88 -12.16 -13.26 3.45
C ARG A 88 -13.43 -13.19 4.28
N GLY A 89 -14.56 -13.14 3.58
CA GLY A 89 -15.85 -12.69 4.10
C GLY A 89 -16.25 -13.33 5.43
N GLY A 90 -16.84 -12.49 6.29
CA GLY A 90 -17.84 -12.90 7.27
C GLY A 90 -19.21 -12.58 6.72
#